data_AF-A0A7C5BUV6-F1
#
_entry.id   AF-A0A7C5BUV6-F1
#
_cell.length_a   1.000
_cell.length_b   1.000
_cell.length_c   1.000
_cell.angle_alpha   90.00
_cell.angle_beta   90.00
_cell.angle_gamma   90.00
#
_symmetry.space_group_name_H-M   'P 1'
#
loop_
_entity.id
_entity.type
_entity.pdbx_description
1 polymer ?
#
loop_
_entity_poly.entity_id
_entity_poly.type
_entity_poly.pdbx_seq_one_letter_code
_entity_poly.pdbx_strand_id
1 'polypeptide(L)'
;MFDAKQPITVHLRTPEGVKSIEVRFPTDDEWTDRQRRRKITIKQLGRGVSETILGNTEDVDAALLAKIRVQEGAASDVDPFEASRIIEQLSQAEVDDVVQAGDAFRVTLRVLGGTVSHMLRMPSAKDVFEYRRGFARVLDLPYNRQELTINLAAAGALYKKLVVSTEGYAGDGEAPIIHQAVAVKAAIDALDAGLQDGPGPN
;
A
#
# COMPACT_ATOMS: atom_id res chain seq x y z
N MET A 1 -16.19 10.46 -0.28
CA MET A 1 -15.18 10.96 0.67
C MET A 1 -14.80 9.78 1.54
N PHE A 2 -13.52 9.45 1.63
CA PHE A 2 -13.00 8.32 2.40
C PHE A 2 -12.90 8.68 3.89
N ASP A 3 -13.43 7.83 4.77
CA ASP A 3 -13.36 8.01 6.21
C ASP A 3 -12.80 6.74 6.87
N ALA A 4 -11.55 6.81 7.35
CA ALA A 4 -10.90 5.70 8.04
C ALA A 4 -11.52 5.38 9.41
N LYS A 5 -12.27 6.32 10.01
CA LYS A 5 -12.88 6.16 11.34
C LYS A 5 -14.25 5.49 11.26
N GLN A 6 -14.88 5.47 10.10
CA GLN A 6 -16.15 4.79 9.91
C GLN A 6 -15.95 3.28 9.80
N PRO A 7 -16.82 2.48 10.46
CA PRO A 7 -16.88 1.05 10.21
C PRO A 7 -17.17 0.78 8.73
N ILE A 8 -16.48 -0.21 8.19
CA ILE A 8 -16.59 -0.66 6.81
C ILE A 8 -17.26 -2.03 6.82
N THR A 9 -18.38 -2.13 6.10
CA THR A 9 -19.03 -3.43 5.84
C THR A 9 -18.43 -4.04 4.58
N VAL A 10 -17.81 -5.21 4.74
CA VAL A 10 -17.26 -6.01 3.63
C VAL A 10 -18.19 -7.18 3.35
N HIS A 11 -18.54 -7.38 2.09
CA HIS A 11 -19.41 -8.47 1.63
C HIS A 11 -18.57 -9.55 0.95
N LEU A 12 -18.50 -10.72 1.57
CA LEU A 12 -17.87 -11.91 1.00
C LEU A 12 -18.92 -12.82 0.37
N ARG A 13 -18.62 -13.35 -0.81
CA ARG A 13 -19.45 -14.36 -1.48
C ARG A 13 -18.96 -15.74 -1.06
N THR A 14 -19.82 -16.50 -0.39
CA THR A 14 -19.59 -17.90 -0.02
C THR A 14 -20.59 -18.79 -0.75
N PRO A 15 -20.38 -20.12 -0.81
CA PRO A 15 -21.37 -21.05 -1.36
C PRO A 15 -22.74 -20.98 -0.67
N GLU A 16 -22.78 -20.54 0.59
CA GLU A 16 -23.98 -20.46 1.43
C GLU A 16 -24.69 -19.10 1.32
N GLY A 17 -24.07 -18.11 0.67
CA GLY A 17 -24.65 -16.78 0.46
C GLY A 17 -23.65 -15.64 0.59
N VAL A 18 -24.15 -14.44 0.88
CA VAL A 18 -23.31 -13.27 1.11
C VAL A 18 -23.13 -13.06 2.61
N LYS A 19 -21.88 -13.14 3.06
CA LYS A 19 -21.47 -12.90 4.45
C LYS A 19 -21.03 -11.45 4.58
N SER A 20 -21.63 -10.73 5.52
CA SER A 20 -21.30 -9.32 5.78
C SER A 20 -20.46 -9.23 7.05
N ILE A 21 -19.31 -8.56 6.96
CA ILE A 21 -18.35 -8.44 8.06
C ILE A 21 -18.06 -6.96 8.28
N GLU A 22 -18.21 -6.49 9.51
CA GLU A 22 -17.90 -5.12 9.90
C GLU A 22 -16.49 -5.02 10.49
N VAL A 23 -15.69 -4.16 9.89
CA VAL A 23 -14.29 -3.91 10.27
C VAL A 23 -14.02 -2.42 10.38
N ARG A 24 -13.11 -2.01 11.26
CA ARG A 24 -12.50 -0.68 11.18
C ARG A 24 -11.38 -0.68 10.15
N PHE A 25 -11.02 0.50 9.65
CA PHE A 25 -9.81 0.62 8.85
C PHE A 25 -8.56 0.34 9.70
N PRO A 26 -7.56 -0.42 9.20
CA PRO A 26 -6.34 -0.67 9.96
C PRO A 26 -5.52 0.61 10.15
N THR A 27 -4.82 0.69 11.28
CA THR A 27 -3.89 1.79 11.59
C THR A 27 -2.59 1.66 10.79
N ASP A 28 -1.82 2.75 10.72
CA ASP A 28 -0.53 2.75 10.02
C ASP A 28 0.47 1.74 10.61
N ASP A 29 0.48 1.58 11.94
CA ASP A 29 1.33 0.59 12.62
C ASP A 29 0.91 -0.86 12.27
N GLU A 30 -0.40 -1.11 12.16
CA GLU A 30 -0.92 -2.43 11.76
C GLU A 30 -0.60 -2.75 10.29
N TRP A 31 -0.74 -1.77 9.40
CA TRP A 31 -0.32 -1.91 8.00
C TRP A 31 1.19 -2.15 7.88
N THR A 32 1.99 -1.44 8.68
CA THR A 32 3.44 -1.59 8.70
C THR A 32 3.87 -2.95 9.24
N ASP A 33 3.24 -3.44 10.32
CA ASP A 33 3.49 -4.79 10.84
C ASP A 33 3.11 -5.87 9.83
N ARG A 34 1.94 -5.74 9.20
CA ARG A 34 1.49 -6.63 8.14
C ARG A 34 2.52 -6.71 7.01
N GLN A 35 2.95 -5.56 6.49
CA GLN A 35 3.90 -5.53 5.38
C GLN A 35 5.27 -6.13 5.75
N ARG A 36 5.73 -5.89 6.98
CA ARG A 36 6.97 -6.48 7.50
C ARG A 36 6.89 -8.00 7.61
N ARG A 37 5.73 -8.55 7.98
CA ARG A 37 5.51 -9.99 8.15
C ARG A 37 5.30 -10.72 6.82
N ARG A 38 4.81 -10.03 5.78
CA ARG A 38 4.66 -10.57 4.41
C ARG A 38 6.00 -10.59 3.67
N LYS A 39 6.80 -11.61 3.94
CA LYS A 39 8.10 -11.82 3.29
C LYS A 39 7.92 -12.35 1.87
N ILE A 40 8.50 -11.65 0.92
CA ILE A 40 8.54 -12.07 -0.49
C ILE A 40 9.89 -12.78 -0.70
N THR A 41 9.87 -14.07 -1.00
CA THR A 41 11.09 -14.82 -1.32
C THR A 41 11.21 -15.00 -2.83
N ILE A 42 12.28 -14.48 -3.42
CA ILE A 42 12.61 -14.67 -4.83
C ILE A 42 13.67 -15.77 -4.91
N LYS A 43 13.35 -16.89 -5.53
CA LYS A 43 14.27 -18.01 -5.74
C LYS A 43 14.74 -17.99 -7.19
N GLN A 44 16.01 -17.76 -7.41
CA GLN A 44 16.59 -17.79 -8.75
C GLN A 44 16.76 -19.25 -9.20
N LEU A 45 16.08 -19.63 -10.29
CA LEU A 45 16.12 -20.98 -10.86
C LEU A 45 17.22 -21.13 -11.93
N GLY A 46 17.87 -20.01 -12.30
CA GLY A 46 18.91 -19.96 -13.34
C GLY A 46 18.35 -19.60 -14.72
N ARG A 47 19.25 -19.26 -15.65
CA ARG A 47 18.91 -18.84 -17.03
C ARG A 47 17.90 -17.68 -17.12
N GLY A 48 17.97 -16.75 -16.17
CA GLY A 48 17.05 -15.62 -16.09
C GLY A 48 15.65 -15.96 -15.57
N VAL A 49 15.42 -17.19 -15.09
CA VAL A 49 14.15 -17.62 -14.50
C VAL A 49 14.20 -17.47 -12.99
N SER A 50 13.15 -16.89 -12.41
CA SER A 50 12.96 -16.80 -10.97
C SER A 50 11.55 -17.24 -10.57
N GLU A 51 11.44 -17.79 -9.37
CA GLU A 51 10.19 -18.17 -8.73
C GLU A 51 9.95 -17.22 -7.56
N THR A 52 8.82 -16.51 -7.57
CA THR A 52 8.43 -15.61 -6.46
C THR A 52 7.46 -16.34 -5.55
N ILE A 53 7.86 -16.50 -4.30
CA ILE A 53 7.11 -17.20 -3.26
C ILE A 53 6.66 -16.15 -2.23
N LEU A 54 5.34 -16.03 -2.05
CA LEU A 54 4.76 -15.22 -0.98
C LEU A 54 4.61 -16.12 0.26
N GLY A 55 5.38 -15.82 1.31
CA GLY A 55 5.38 -16.63 2.52
C GLY A 55 4.28 -16.23 3.50
N ASN A 56 3.43 -17.18 3.85
CA ASN A 56 2.47 -17.11 4.95
C ASN A 56 1.61 -15.83 5.00
N THR A 57 1.01 -15.46 3.87
CA THR A 57 0.24 -14.23 3.74
C THR A 57 -1.12 -14.31 4.43
N GLU A 58 -1.74 -15.48 4.39
CA GLU A 58 -3.08 -15.76 4.86
C GLU A 58 -3.16 -15.74 6.39
N ASP A 59 -2.20 -16.33 7.09
CA ASP A 59 -2.17 -16.27 8.56
C ASP A 59 -1.90 -14.84 9.07
N VAL A 60 -1.08 -14.07 8.34
CA VAL A 60 -0.79 -12.67 8.68
C VAL A 60 -2.05 -11.82 8.51
N ASP A 61 -2.79 -12.03 7.42
CA ASP A 61 -4.03 -11.31 7.14
C ASP A 61 -5.16 -11.72 8.09
N ALA A 62 -5.28 -13.01 8.44
CA ALA A 62 -6.20 -13.49 9.47
C ALA A 62 -5.93 -12.86 10.84
N ALA A 63 -4.65 -12.78 11.23
CA ALA A 63 -4.25 -12.14 12.48
C ALA A 63 -4.53 -10.62 12.47
N LEU A 64 -4.41 -9.95 11.33
CA LEU A 64 -4.78 -8.55 11.19
C LEU A 64 -6.31 -8.38 11.26
N LEU A 65 -7.07 -9.20 10.55
CA LEU A 65 -8.53 -9.15 10.55
C LEU A 65 -9.10 -9.29 11.96
N ALA A 66 -8.56 -10.21 12.76
CA ALA A 66 -8.96 -10.41 14.15
C ALA A 66 -8.82 -9.14 15.01
N LYS A 67 -7.84 -8.27 14.72
CA LYS A 67 -7.60 -7.01 15.46
C LYS A 67 -8.53 -5.86 15.06
N ILE A 68 -9.07 -5.90 13.83
CA ILE A 68 -9.82 -4.78 13.25
C ILE A 68 -11.33 -5.02 13.23
N ARG A 69 -11.81 -6.18 13.68
CA ARG A 69 -13.26 -6.43 13.77
C ARG A 69 -13.92 -5.54 14.81
N VAL A 70 -15.12 -5.03 14.49
CA VAL A 70 -15.89 -4.12 15.35
C VAL A 70 -16.95 -4.88 16.16
N GLN A 71 -17.56 -5.93 15.60
CA GLN A 71 -18.52 -6.78 16.32
C GLN A 71 -17.82 -8.00 16.94
N GLU A 72 -17.85 -8.11 18.27
CA GLU A 72 -17.64 -9.37 18.99
C GLU A 72 -18.97 -10.14 19.01
N GLY A 73 -19.23 -10.96 18.00
CA GLY A 73 -20.51 -11.65 17.89
C GLY A 73 -20.48 -12.76 16.85
N ALA A 74 -20.34 -14.00 17.35
CA ALA A 74 -19.93 -15.21 16.65
C ALA A 74 -18.58 -15.06 15.96
N ALA A 75 -17.67 -16.00 16.20
CA ALA A 75 -16.60 -16.27 15.25
C ALA A 75 -17.28 -16.56 13.91
N SER A 76 -17.54 -15.54 13.10
CA SER A 76 -17.92 -15.76 11.73
C SER A 76 -16.71 -16.50 11.16
N ASP A 77 -16.88 -17.78 10.82
CA ASP A 77 -15.87 -18.74 10.33
C ASP A 77 -15.18 -18.17 9.10
N VAL A 78 -14.33 -17.17 9.30
CA VAL A 78 -13.58 -16.53 8.24
C VAL A 78 -12.28 -17.27 8.24
N ASP A 79 -12.17 -18.13 7.24
CA ASP A 79 -10.94 -18.85 7.00
C ASP A 79 -9.81 -17.87 6.61
N PRO A 80 -8.54 -18.31 6.65
CA PRO A 80 -7.41 -17.44 6.31
C PRO A 80 -7.48 -16.85 4.89
N PHE A 81 -8.10 -17.55 3.94
CA PHE A 81 -8.25 -17.07 2.57
C PHE A 81 -9.31 -15.96 2.46
N GLU A 82 -10.47 -16.14 3.09
CA GLU A 82 -11.49 -15.10 3.25
C GLU A 82 -10.91 -13.86 3.94
N ALA A 83 -10.06 -14.05 4.96
CA ALA A 83 -9.36 -12.95 5.63
C ALA A 83 -8.43 -12.19 4.68
N SER A 84 -7.60 -12.91 3.91
CA SER A 84 -6.75 -12.28 2.89
C SER A 84 -7.56 -11.47 1.89
N ARG A 85 -8.71 -11.96 1.43
CA ARG A 85 -9.58 -11.20 0.50
C ARG A 85 -10.09 -9.89 1.11
N ILE A 86 -10.50 -9.92 2.37
CA ILE A 86 -10.94 -8.71 3.08
C ILE A 86 -9.80 -7.71 3.18
N ILE A 87 -8.62 -8.16 3.66
CA ILE A 87 -7.46 -7.27 3.83
C ILE A 87 -6.96 -6.73 2.49
N GLU A 88 -6.97 -7.55 1.42
CA GLU A 88 -6.66 -7.10 0.05
C GLU A 88 -7.61 -5.99 -0.39
N GLN A 89 -8.92 -6.16 -0.21
CA GLN A 89 -9.91 -5.15 -0.55
C GLN A 89 -9.73 -3.86 0.25
N LEU A 90 -9.42 -3.94 1.55
CA LEU A 90 -9.10 -2.77 2.37
C LEU A 90 -7.81 -2.07 1.94
N SER A 91 -6.85 -2.82 1.38
CA SER A 91 -5.57 -2.28 0.92
C SER A 91 -5.63 -1.65 -0.48
N GLN A 92 -6.79 -1.69 -1.14
CA GLN A 92 -6.93 -1.21 -2.51
C GLN A 92 -6.72 0.31 -2.59
N ALA A 93 -5.67 0.69 -3.32
CA ALA A 93 -5.35 2.05 -3.67
C ALA A 93 -4.70 2.06 -5.07
N GLU A 94 -5.48 2.45 -6.06
CA GLU A 94 -5.05 2.49 -7.47
C GLU A 94 -4.82 3.93 -7.91
N VAL A 95 -3.81 4.15 -8.76
CA VAL A 95 -3.54 5.47 -9.33
C VAL A 95 -4.44 5.66 -10.53
N ASP A 96 -5.35 6.62 -10.45
CA ASP A 96 -6.24 7.00 -11.56
C ASP A 96 -5.55 7.99 -12.50
N ASP A 97 -4.83 8.97 -11.94
CA ASP A 97 -4.17 10.03 -12.72
C ASP A 97 -3.01 10.68 -11.95
N VAL A 98 -2.00 11.17 -12.68
CA VAL A 98 -0.88 11.95 -12.13
C VAL A 98 -0.60 13.13 -13.05
N VAL A 99 -0.82 14.35 -12.53
CA VAL A 99 -0.63 15.59 -13.28
C VAL A 99 0.43 16.45 -12.61
N GLN A 100 1.41 16.92 -13.37
CA GLN A 100 2.35 17.92 -12.89
C GLN A 100 1.66 19.30 -12.83
N ALA A 101 1.64 19.90 -11.64
CA ALA A 101 1.08 21.21 -11.36
C ALA A 101 2.19 22.12 -10.82
N GLY A 102 2.95 22.74 -11.74
CA GLY A 102 4.08 23.59 -11.38
C GLY A 102 5.23 22.78 -10.77
N ASP A 103 5.59 23.09 -9.52
CA ASP A 103 6.61 22.41 -8.71
C ASP A 103 6.05 21.26 -7.85
N ALA A 104 4.82 20.84 -8.12
CA ALA A 104 4.13 19.75 -7.44
C ALA A 104 3.51 18.75 -8.42
N PHE A 105 3.18 17.58 -7.90
CA PHE A 105 2.37 16.56 -8.56
C PHE A 105 1.02 16.47 -7.86
N ARG A 106 -0.06 16.50 -8.63
CA ARG A 106 -1.39 16.09 -8.19
C ARG A 106 -1.58 14.63 -8.56
N VAL A 107 -1.63 13.78 -7.54
CA VAL A 107 -1.88 12.34 -7.68
C VAL A 107 -3.32 12.06 -7.27
N THR A 108 -4.10 11.47 -8.18
CA THR A 108 -5.47 11.05 -7.93
C THR A 108 -5.49 9.55 -7.72
N LEU A 109 -6.01 9.11 -6.58
CA LEU A 109 -6.12 7.69 -6.23
C LEU A 109 -7.58 7.28 -6.15
N ARG A 110 -7.87 6.08 -6.66
CA ARG A 110 -9.10 5.34 -6.37
C ARG A 110 -8.87 4.43 -5.18
N VAL A 111 -9.63 4.67 -4.11
CA VAL A 111 -9.55 3.94 -2.86
C VAL A 111 -10.92 3.34 -2.52
N LEU A 112 -10.97 2.53 -1.47
CA LEU A 112 -12.25 2.00 -1.00
C LEU A 112 -13.23 3.15 -0.69
N GLY A 113 -14.42 3.13 -1.30
CA GLY A 113 -15.46 4.12 -1.01
C GLY A 113 -15.28 5.49 -1.68
N GLY A 114 -14.30 5.68 -2.56
CA GLY A 114 -14.25 6.87 -3.41
C GLY A 114 -12.88 7.20 -4.00
N THR A 115 -12.76 8.43 -4.47
CA THR A 115 -11.54 9.00 -5.03
C THR A 115 -10.95 10.02 -4.06
N VAL A 116 -9.63 10.00 -3.92
CA VAL A 116 -8.86 10.94 -3.10
C VAL A 116 -7.76 11.56 -3.94
N SER A 117 -7.36 12.79 -3.60
CA SER A 117 -6.30 13.50 -4.31
C SER A 117 -5.22 13.96 -3.35
N HIS A 118 -3.98 13.83 -3.77
CA HIS A 118 -2.80 14.20 -3.01
C HIS A 118 -1.98 15.21 -3.81
N MET A 119 -1.72 16.38 -3.24
CA MET A 119 -0.78 17.35 -3.81
C MET A 119 0.57 17.19 -3.12
N LEU A 120 1.58 16.74 -3.87
CA LEU A 120 2.92 16.44 -3.39
C LEU A 120 3.93 17.35 -4.07
N ARG A 121 4.79 18.03 -3.32
CA ARG A 121 5.94 18.74 -3.90
C ARG A 121 6.84 17.78 -4.66
N MET A 122 7.52 18.31 -5.67
CA MET A 122 8.55 17.57 -6.39
C MET A 122 9.66 17.10 -5.42
N PRO A 123 9.93 15.79 -5.33
CA PRO A 123 10.97 15.28 -4.45
C PRO A 123 12.36 15.62 -5.00
N SER A 124 13.32 15.90 -4.11
CA SER A 124 14.71 16.09 -4.52
C SER A 124 15.39 14.77 -4.86
N ALA A 125 16.51 14.82 -5.59
CA ALA A 125 17.33 13.63 -5.85
C ALA A 125 17.78 12.91 -4.56
N LYS A 126 18.06 13.68 -3.50
CA LYS A 126 18.39 13.14 -2.18
C LYS A 126 17.21 12.39 -1.57
N ASP A 127 16.01 12.97 -1.63
CA ASP A 127 14.81 12.34 -1.09
C ASP A 127 14.47 11.04 -1.82
N VAL A 128 14.57 11.03 -3.15
CA VAL A 128 14.37 9.83 -3.98
C VAL A 128 15.38 8.74 -3.62
N PHE A 129 16.65 9.11 -3.42
CA PHE A 129 17.70 8.17 -3.02
C PHE A 129 17.45 7.56 -1.63
N GLU A 130 17.13 8.40 -0.64
CA GLU A 130 16.80 7.95 0.73
C GLU A 130 15.58 7.03 0.74
N TYR A 131 14.53 7.38 -0.02
CA TYR A 131 13.34 6.56 -0.18
C TYR A 131 13.67 5.20 -0.81
N ARG A 132 14.34 5.17 -1.97
CA ARG A 132 14.68 3.91 -2.66
C ARG A 132 15.52 2.99 -1.79
N ARG A 133 16.47 3.56 -1.03
CA ARG A 133 17.31 2.81 -0.07
C ARG A 133 16.51 2.23 1.09
N GLY A 134 15.53 2.96 1.60
CA GLY A 134 14.78 2.59 2.81
C GLY A 134 13.51 1.78 2.55
N PHE A 135 12.90 1.93 1.37
CA PHE A 135 11.57 1.39 1.05
C PHE A 135 11.61 -0.10 0.70
N ALA A 136 12.57 -0.53 -0.11
CA ALA A 136 12.73 -1.93 -0.49
C ALA A 136 14.07 -2.44 0.04
N ARG A 137 14.03 -3.45 0.91
CA ARG A 137 15.24 -4.13 1.39
C ARG A 137 15.29 -5.52 0.78
N VAL A 138 16.38 -5.80 0.07
CA VAL A 138 16.71 -7.12 -0.44
C VAL A 138 17.80 -7.72 0.46
N LEU A 139 17.58 -8.94 0.93
CA LEU A 139 18.56 -9.72 1.68
C LEU A 139 18.87 -10.98 0.89
N ASP A 140 20.12 -11.16 0.49
CA ASP A 140 20.57 -12.40 -0.13
C ASP A 140 20.63 -13.52 0.91
N LEU A 141 19.96 -14.62 0.61
CA LEU A 141 19.92 -15.84 1.40
C LEU A 141 20.70 -16.95 0.68
N PRO A 142 21.17 -17.98 1.42
CA PRO A 142 21.77 -19.16 0.80
C PRO A 142 20.89 -19.80 -0.28
N TYR A 143 21.52 -20.51 -1.21
CA TYR A 143 20.86 -21.25 -2.30
C TYR A 143 20.12 -20.37 -3.31
N ASN A 144 20.73 -19.24 -3.68
CA ASN A 144 20.22 -18.29 -4.68
C ASN A 144 18.80 -17.79 -4.36
N ARG A 145 18.53 -17.54 -3.08
CA ARG A 145 17.27 -16.98 -2.62
C ARG A 145 17.50 -15.53 -2.21
N GLN A 146 16.50 -14.69 -2.43
CA GLN A 146 16.49 -13.31 -1.96
C GLN A 146 15.21 -13.10 -1.18
N GLU A 147 15.32 -12.49 -0.01
CA GLU A 147 14.18 -12.02 0.76
C GLU A 147 14.00 -10.54 0.48
N LEU A 148 12.85 -10.19 -0.09
CA LEU A 148 12.42 -8.82 -0.31
C LEU A 148 11.42 -8.44 0.81
N THR A 149 11.73 -7.35 1.50
CA THR A 149 10.85 -6.72 2.49
C THR A 149 10.54 -5.30 2.07
N ILE A 150 9.27 -4.92 2.16
CA ILE A 150 8.80 -3.55 1.88
C ILE A 150 8.58 -2.83 3.19
N ASN A 151 9.12 -1.63 3.31
CA ASN A 151 9.03 -0.78 4.49
C ASN A 151 8.14 0.44 4.19
N LEU A 152 6.87 0.36 4.59
CA LEU A 152 5.90 1.44 4.39
C LEU A 152 6.28 2.71 5.15
N ALA A 153 6.99 2.60 6.29
CA ALA A 153 7.41 3.77 7.08
C ALA A 153 8.33 4.71 6.30
N ALA A 154 9.16 4.19 5.38
CA ALA A 154 9.99 5.00 4.51
C ALA A 154 9.13 5.86 3.56
N ALA A 155 8.03 5.31 3.06
CA ALA A 155 7.10 6.05 2.22
C ALA A 155 6.34 7.11 3.02
N GLY A 156 5.87 6.78 4.22
CA GLY A 156 5.20 7.75 5.08
C GLY A 156 6.11 8.91 5.51
N ALA A 157 7.38 8.63 5.78
CA ALA A 157 8.37 9.67 6.08
C ALA A 157 8.59 10.63 4.90
N LEU A 158 8.70 10.10 3.69
CA LEU A 158 8.81 10.94 2.48
C LEU A 158 7.52 11.71 2.22
N TYR A 159 6.36 11.05 2.32
CA TYR A 159 5.05 11.66 2.13
C TYR A 159 4.87 12.89 3.01
N LYS A 160 5.18 12.79 4.32
CA LYS A 160 5.11 13.91 5.26
C LYS A 160 5.97 15.11 4.89
N LYS A 161 7.12 14.88 4.22
CA LYS A 161 7.98 15.97 3.72
C LYS A 161 7.37 16.67 2.50
N LEU A 162 6.70 15.90 1.63
CA LEU A 162 6.25 16.38 0.32
C LEU A 162 4.81 16.90 0.31
N VAL A 163 3.95 16.41 1.20
CA VAL A 163 2.52 16.74 1.17
C VAL A 163 2.29 18.24 1.34
N VAL A 164 1.49 18.80 0.44
CA VAL A 164 1.02 20.19 0.47
C VAL A 164 -0.44 20.21 0.92
N SER A 165 -1.27 19.37 0.30
CA SER A 165 -2.67 19.22 0.63
C SER A 165 -3.20 17.85 0.24
N THR A 166 -4.31 17.47 0.86
CA THR A 166 -5.09 16.27 0.55
C THR A 166 -6.56 16.64 0.41
N GLU A 167 -7.23 15.96 -0.51
CA GLU A 167 -8.65 16.13 -0.78
C GLU A 167 -9.35 14.77 -0.82
N GLY A 168 -10.63 14.74 -0.49
CA GLY A 168 -11.44 13.53 -0.52
C GLY A 168 -11.37 12.67 0.75
N TYR A 169 -10.64 13.10 1.78
CA TYR A 169 -10.63 12.51 3.13
C TYR A 169 -11.65 13.19 4.05
N ALA A 170 -12.28 12.42 4.94
CA ALA A 170 -13.28 12.93 5.87
C ALA A 170 -12.66 13.63 7.09
N GLY A 171 -13.11 14.86 7.37
CA GLY A 171 -12.65 15.68 8.50
C GLY A 171 -11.16 16.02 8.45
N ASP A 172 -10.52 16.19 9.61
CA ASP A 172 -9.05 16.30 9.76
C ASP A 172 -8.34 14.94 9.62
N GLY A 173 -8.92 14.02 8.83
CA GLY A 173 -8.39 12.68 8.66
C GLY A 173 -7.08 12.68 7.86
N GLU A 174 -5.99 12.28 8.49
CA GLU A 174 -4.73 12.02 7.78
C GLU A 174 -4.90 10.86 6.79
N ALA A 175 -4.25 10.98 5.62
CA ALA A 175 -4.22 9.90 4.65
C ALA A 175 -3.53 8.65 5.25
N PRO A 176 -4.10 7.44 5.17
CA PRO A 176 -3.43 6.24 5.67
C PRO A 176 -2.12 5.94 4.93
N ILE A 177 -1.17 5.30 5.62
CA ILE A 177 0.17 5.01 5.09
C ILE A 177 0.17 4.22 3.77
N ILE A 178 -0.84 3.37 3.55
CA ILE A 178 -0.97 2.62 2.30
C ILE A 178 -1.31 3.54 1.12
N HIS A 179 -2.13 4.56 1.31
CA HIS A 179 -2.43 5.56 0.27
C HIS A 179 -1.23 6.48 0.07
N GLN A 180 -0.56 6.89 1.17
CA GLN A 180 0.67 7.68 1.13
C GLN A 180 1.74 6.97 0.29
N ALA A 181 1.93 5.67 0.49
CA ALA A 181 2.93 4.89 -0.24
C ALA A 181 2.67 4.84 -1.74
N VAL A 182 1.41 4.63 -2.14
CA VAL A 182 1.01 4.65 -3.55
C VAL A 182 1.18 6.04 -4.15
N ALA A 183 0.80 7.10 -3.44
CA ALA A 183 0.95 8.47 -3.91
C ALA A 183 2.43 8.87 -4.10
N VAL A 184 3.30 8.53 -3.14
CA VAL A 184 4.75 8.77 -3.26
C VAL A 184 5.35 8.02 -4.43
N LYS A 185 5.01 6.73 -4.59
CA LYS A 185 5.50 5.93 -5.72
C LYS A 185 5.07 6.57 -7.05
N ALA A 186 3.80 6.94 -7.19
CA ALA A 186 3.27 7.55 -8.39
C ALA A 186 3.97 8.88 -8.76
N ALA A 187 4.25 9.73 -7.76
CA ALA A 187 4.96 10.98 -7.98
C ALA A 187 6.43 10.76 -8.41
N ILE A 188 7.12 9.76 -7.85
CA ILE A 188 8.48 9.41 -8.25
C ILE A 188 8.49 8.84 -9.67
N ASP A 189 7.57 7.93 -9.99
CA ASP A 189 7.47 7.35 -11.34
C ASP A 189 7.20 8.44 -12.39
N ALA A 190 6.33 9.41 -12.09
CA ALA A 190 6.06 10.56 -12.96
C ALA A 190 7.28 11.49 -13.12
N LEU A 191 8.06 11.71 -12.04
CA LEU A 191 9.32 12.44 -12.11
C LEU A 191 10.34 11.73 -13.00
N ASP A 192 10.51 10.41 -12.82
CA ASP A 192 11.44 9.62 -13.61
C ASP A 192 11.05 9.60 -15.10
N ALA A 193 9.75 9.50 -15.41
CA ALA A 193 9.25 9.59 -16.78
C ALA A 193 9.54 10.96 -17.42
N GLY A 194 9.25 12.06 -16.71
CA GLY A 194 9.52 13.41 -17.20
C GLY A 194 11.02 13.71 -17.41
N LEU A 195 11.91 13.04 -16.67
CA LEU A 195 13.36 13.13 -16.88
C LEU A 195 13.84 12.37 -18.12
N GLN A 196 13.17 11.29 -18.51
CA GLN A 196 13.50 10.51 -19.70
C GLN A 196 13.07 11.21 -21.00
N ASP A 197 12.00 12.01 -20.94
CA ASP A 197 11.49 12.80 -22.08
C ASP A 197 12.17 14.17 -22.26
N GLY A 198 13.16 14.50 -21.42
CA GLY A 198 13.99 15.70 -21.58
C GLY A 198 14.86 15.61 -22.84
N PRO A 199 15.12 16.72 -23.56
CA PRO A 199 15.92 16.67 -24.78
C PRO A 199 17.30 16.14 -24.43
N GLY A 200 17.66 15.01 -25.04
CA GLY A 200 18.99 14.41 -24.91
C GLY A 200 20.10 15.43 -25.20
N PRO A 201 21.32 15.20 -24.68
CA PRO A 201 22.42 16.12 -24.87
C PRO A 201 22.71 16.26 -26.37
N ASN A 202 22.38 17.42 -26.93
CA ASN A 202 22.91 17.89 -28.21
C ASN A 202 24.30 18.48 -28.00
#